data_AF-A0A1Y5PTL5-F1
#
_entry.id   AF-A0A1Y5PTL5-F1
#
_cell.length_a   1.000
_cell.length_b   1.000
_cell.length_c   1.000
_cell.angle_alpha   90.00
_cell.angle_beta   90.00
_cell.angle_gamma   90.00
#
_symmetry.space_group_name_H-M   'P 1'
#
loop_
_entity.id
_entity.type
_entity.pdbx_description
1 polymer ?
#
loop_
_entity_poly.entity_id
_entity_poly.type
_entity_poly.pdbx_seq_one_letter_code
_entity_poly.pdbx_strand_id
1 'polypeptide(L)'
;MTFWVYLLHCADRSYYTGHTDDLDKRVYQHQEGVLGGYTSTRRSIELVWAEAFDTREEAKAAELKIKNWSRTKKEALIARDWDRLKRASVPPAERRARASTSLGGAPRLRSGIREEESAETRAAPPPVIVLVRPQLGENIGKAARAMLNFGLTELRLVAPRDGWPNPDAGPAASGADDVLAEARVFDTLADAVADCTAIYATTVRKRGVTKPVLTPEAAAREVHASAGRAAYVFGPERSGLETDDVTLAHKIVTVPINPEFASLNLAQAVILLAYEWSKGVALASPPEVPLDPPAEHGVLEEFTQHLVRDLDKSGYFFPPERREMTLRTLRTALTKTGWSYNDIRMMHGIITALGRTPRSR
;
A
#
# COMPACT_ATOMS: atom_id res chain seq x y z
N MET A 1 -27.25 8.94 22.46
CA MET A 1 -28.34 8.70 21.49
C MET A 1 -27.85 7.63 20.56
N THR A 2 -28.61 6.56 20.35
CA THR A 2 -28.20 5.43 19.51
C THR A 2 -28.58 5.71 18.06
N PHE A 3 -27.68 5.42 17.12
CA PHE A 3 -27.94 5.55 15.69
C PHE A 3 -28.03 4.15 15.07
N TRP A 4 -28.93 3.97 14.12
CA TRP A 4 -29.21 2.69 13.50
C TRP A 4 -28.89 2.74 12.03
N VAL A 5 -28.31 1.66 11.51
CA VAL A 5 -28.30 1.36 10.07
C VAL A 5 -29.22 0.18 9.84
N TYR A 6 -30.04 0.26 8.80
CA TYR A 6 -31.05 -0.76 8.52
C TYR A 6 -31.14 -1.09 7.04
N LEU A 7 -31.54 -2.33 6.74
CA LEU A 7 -31.89 -2.80 5.42
C LEU A 7 -33.37 -3.17 5.37
N LEU A 8 -34.02 -2.70 4.30
CA LEU A 8 -35.40 -2.97 3.98
C LEU A 8 -35.47 -3.81 2.70
N HIS A 9 -36.30 -4.84 2.69
CA HIS A 9 -36.62 -5.60 1.49
C HIS A 9 -37.91 -5.04 0.87
N CYS A 10 -37.82 -4.56 -0.38
CA CYS A 10 -38.91 -3.91 -1.08
C CYS A 10 -39.68 -4.89 -1.98
N ALA A 11 -40.91 -4.52 -2.38
CA ALA A 11 -41.80 -5.33 -3.22
C ALA A 11 -41.18 -5.80 -4.55
N ASP A 12 -40.27 -5.00 -5.13
CA ASP A 12 -39.55 -5.30 -6.38
C ASP A 12 -38.31 -6.21 -6.16
N ARG A 13 -38.21 -6.82 -4.97
CA ARG A 13 -37.07 -7.64 -4.52
C ARG A 13 -35.76 -6.85 -4.45
N SER A 14 -35.80 -5.52 -4.38
CA SER A 14 -34.64 -4.68 -4.13
C SER A 14 -34.37 -4.52 -2.62
N TYR A 15 -33.15 -4.12 -2.29
CA TYR A 15 -32.76 -3.81 -0.91
C TYR A 15 -32.47 -2.32 -0.76
N TYR A 16 -33.24 -1.66 0.09
CA TYR A 16 -32.98 -0.28 0.50
C TYR A 16 -32.12 -0.27 1.76
N THR A 17 -31.18 0.67 1.84
CA THR A 17 -30.27 0.84 2.98
C THR A 17 -30.38 2.28 3.46
N GLY A 18 -30.50 2.50 4.76
CA GLY A 18 -30.54 3.84 5.35
C GLY A 18 -30.02 3.85 6.78
N HIS A 19 -29.81 5.06 7.32
CA HIS A 19 -29.57 5.27 8.74
C HIS A 19 -30.63 6.18 9.38
N THR A 20 -30.81 6.09 10.69
CA THR A 20 -31.77 6.90 11.48
C THR A 20 -31.35 6.92 12.95
N ASP A 21 -31.82 7.88 13.72
CA ASP A 21 -31.73 7.89 15.19
C ASP A 21 -32.94 7.20 15.86
N ASP A 22 -34.07 7.13 15.15
CA ASP A 22 -35.29 6.42 15.56
C ASP A 22 -35.67 5.39 14.50
N LEU A 23 -35.41 4.10 14.78
CA LEU A 23 -35.63 3.01 13.84
C LEU A 23 -37.12 2.71 13.64
N ASP A 24 -37.87 2.60 14.72
CA ASP A 24 -39.28 2.21 14.69
C ASP A 24 -40.12 3.25 13.94
N LYS A 25 -39.91 4.53 14.25
CA LYS A 25 -40.57 5.63 13.54
C LYS A 25 -40.20 5.63 12.06
N ARG A 26 -38.96 5.31 11.71
CA ARG A 26 -38.49 5.33 10.32
C ARG A 26 -39.04 4.16 9.50
N VAL A 27 -39.13 2.97 10.09
CA VAL A 27 -39.76 1.79 9.47
C VAL A 27 -41.24 2.06 9.22
N TYR A 28 -41.95 2.61 10.21
CA TYR A 28 -43.35 3.03 10.06
C TYR A 28 -43.53 4.04 8.92
N GLN A 29 -42.68 5.08 8.85
CA GLN A 29 -42.72 6.06 7.76
C GLN A 29 -42.54 5.43 6.36
N HIS A 30 -41.73 4.38 6.25
CA HIS A 30 -41.52 3.66 4.99
C HIS A 30 -42.72 2.77 4.63
N GLN A 31 -43.35 2.12 5.60
CA GLN A 31 -44.55 1.29 5.39
C GLN A 31 -45.76 2.13 4.97
N GLU A 32 -45.98 3.25 5.66
CA GLU A 32 -47.12 4.15 5.41
C GLU A 32 -46.86 5.12 4.24
N GLY A 33 -45.66 5.13 3.65
CA GLY A 33 -45.30 6.01 2.54
C GLY A 33 -45.34 7.50 2.88
N VAL A 34 -45.26 7.85 4.17
CA VAL A 34 -45.42 9.22 4.71
C VAL A 34 -44.37 10.19 4.15
N LEU A 35 -43.18 9.68 3.84
CA LEU A 35 -42.10 10.44 3.21
C LEU A 35 -41.98 10.05 1.74
N GLY A 36 -42.32 10.97 0.83
CA GLY A 36 -42.14 10.78 -0.60
C GLY A 36 -40.68 10.44 -0.93
N GLY A 37 -40.44 9.35 -1.66
CA GLY A 37 -39.08 8.89 -1.97
C GLY A 37 -39.01 7.50 -2.60
N TYR A 38 -37.81 6.91 -2.65
CA TYR A 38 -37.55 5.63 -3.32
C TYR A 38 -38.46 4.48 -2.85
N THR A 39 -38.86 4.49 -1.59
CA THR A 39 -39.67 3.44 -0.95
C THR A 39 -41.17 3.71 -1.03
N SER A 40 -41.63 4.93 -1.30
CA SER A 40 -43.07 5.26 -1.33
C SER A 40 -43.83 4.61 -2.50
N THR A 41 -43.12 4.24 -3.57
CA THR A 41 -43.66 3.49 -4.71
C THR A 41 -43.56 1.97 -4.56
N ARG A 42 -42.90 1.46 -3.51
CA ARG A 42 -42.52 0.03 -3.34
C ARG A 42 -43.03 -0.59 -2.02
N ARG A 43 -44.22 -0.15 -1.59
CA ARG A 43 -44.87 -0.24 -0.26
C ARG A 43 -44.87 -1.58 0.50
N SER A 44 -44.59 -2.72 -0.13
CA SER A 44 -44.36 -3.97 0.62
C SER A 44 -42.92 -3.97 1.10
N ILE A 45 -42.70 -3.38 2.28
CA ILE A 45 -41.38 -3.14 2.83
C ILE A 45 -41.22 -3.84 4.18
N GLU A 46 -40.29 -4.79 4.25
CA GLU A 46 -39.96 -5.55 5.45
C GLU A 46 -38.57 -5.16 5.97
N LEU A 47 -38.44 -4.95 7.28
CA LEU A 47 -37.14 -4.76 7.93
C LEU A 47 -36.43 -6.12 8.03
N VAL A 48 -35.35 -6.28 7.26
CA VAL A 48 -34.62 -7.56 7.18
C VAL A 48 -33.32 -7.56 7.97
N TRP A 49 -32.78 -6.39 8.31
CA TRP A 49 -31.56 -6.27 9.11
C TRP A 49 -31.45 -4.88 9.72
N ALA A 50 -30.92 -4.78 10.95
CA ALA A 50 -30.56 -3.52 11.60
C ALA A 50 -29.37 -3.71 12.55
N GLU A 51 -28.54 -2.68 12.69
CA GLU A 51 -27.40 -2.61 13.61
C GLU A 51 -27.31 -1.23 14.25
N ALA A 52 -26.95 -1.20 15.54
CA ALA A 52 -26.84 0.00 16.35
C ALA A 52 -25.38 0.49 16.42
N PHE A 53 -25.21 1.80 16.44
CA PHE A 53 -23.94 2.51 16.53
C PHE A 53 -24.04 3.63 17.57
N ASP A 54 -22.92 3.93 18.21
CA ASP A 54 -22.84 4.95 19.26
C ASP A 54 -22.83 6.37 18.68
N THR A 55 -22.37 6.52 17.43
CA THR A 55 -22.29 7.83 16.75
C THR A 55 -23.01 7.84 15.39
N ARG A 56 -23.50 9.02 15.00
CA ARG A 56 -24.13 9.23 13.69
C ARG A 56 -23.14 9.02 12.54
N GLU A 57 -21.88 9.37 12.75
CA GLU A 57 -20.84 9.27 11.74
C GLU A 57 -20.52 7.82 11.40
N GLU A 58 -20.44 6.95 12.40
CA GLU A 58 -20.26 5.50 12.22
C GLU A 58 -21.44 4.88 11.47
N ALA A 59 -22.68 5.21 11.88
CA ALA A 59 -23.89 4.74 11.20
C ALA A 59 -23.91 5.19 9.72
N LYS A 60 -23.57 6.45 9.45
CA LYS A 60 -23.50 6.98 8.08
C LYS A 60 -22.39 6.31 7.25
N ALA A 61 -21.23 6.04 7.85
CA ALA A 61 -20.14 5.34 7.18
C ALA A 61 -20.51 3.89 6.84
N ALA A 62 -21.18 3.19 7.76
CA ALA A 62 -21.70 1.84 7.55
C ALA A 62 -22.79 1.81 6.46
N GLU A 63 -23.72 2.77 6.46
CA GLU A 63 -24.72 2.93 5.39
C GLU A 63 -24.05 3.07 4.01
N LEU A 64 -23.07 3.99 3.88
CA LEU A 64 -22.37 4.22 2.61
C LEU A 64 -21.65 2.97 2.10
N LYS A 65 -21.08 2.17 3.00
CA LYS A 65 -20.44 0.88 2.65
C LYS A 65 -21.48 -0.11 2.14
N ILE A 66 -22.54 -0.37 2.92
CA ILE A 66 -23.52 -1.42 2.61
C ILE A 66 -24.36 -1.03 1.39
N LYS A 67 -24.64 0.25 1.16
CA LYS A 67 -25.40 0.75 0.02
C LYS A 67 -24.84 0.25 -1.32
N ASN A 68 -23.51 0.22 -1.44
CA ASN A 68 -22.77 -0.20 -2.65
C ASN A 68 -22.49 -1.71 -2.73
N TRP A 69 -22.97 -2.52 -1.78
CA TRP A 69 -22.78 -3.96 -1.82
C TRP A 69 -23.66 -4.64 -2.87
N SER A 70 -23.12 -5.71 -3.46
CA SER A 70 -23.89 -6.60 -4.33
C SER A 70 -25.04 -7.27 -3.57
N ARG A 71 -26.09 -7.66 -4.28
CA ARG A 71 -27.25 -8.36 -3.70
C ARG A 71 -26.82 -9.57 -2.86
N THR A 72 -25.88 -10.36 -3.36
CA THR A 72 -25.37 -11.56 -2.68
C THR A 72 -24.70 -11.25 -1.35
N LYS A 73 -24.01 -10.10 -1.23
CA LYS A 73 -23.44 -9.66 0.04
C LYS A 73 -24.52 -9.21 1.01
N LYS A 74 -25.52 -8.45 0.54
CA LYS A 74 -26.66 -8.03 1.39
C LYS A 74 -27.46 -9.23 1.90
N GLU A 75 -27.71 -10.23 1.06
CA GLU A 75 -28.36 -11.49 1.47
C GLU A 75 -27.52 -12.27 2.50
N ALA A 76 -26.20 -12.33 2.34
CA ALA A 76 -25.32 -12.96 3.31
C ALA A 76 -25.29 -12.22 4.66
N LEU A 77 -25.33 -10.88 4.63
CA LEU A 77 -25.43 -10.04 5.82
C LEU A 77 -26.76 -10.27 6.57
N ILE A 78 -27.88 -10.31 5.84
CA ILE A 78 -29.21 -10.59 6.41
C ILE A 78 -29.23 -11.98 7.06
N ALA A 79 -28.63 -12.98 6.40
CA ALA A 79 -28.55 -14.35 6.92
C ALA A 79 -27.55 -14.53 8.08
N ARG A 80 -26.78 -13.49 8.44
CA ARG A 80 -25.62 -13.55 9.36
C ARG A 80 -24.61 -14.66 9.00
N ASP A 81 -24.55 -15.00 7.70
CA ASP A 81 -23.65 -16.02 7.15
C ASP A 81 -22.37 -15.34 6.68
N TRP A 82 -21.44 -15.20 7.62
CA TRP A 82 -20.16 -14.54 7.41
C TRP A 82 -19.28 -15.24 6.37
N ASP A 83 -19.39 -16.58 6.25
CA ASP A 83 -18.63 -17.34 5.26
C ASP A 83 -19.12 -17.08 3.84
N ARG A 84 -20.44 -16.97 3.66
CA ARG A 84 -21.03 -16.57 2.37
C ARG A 84 -20.73 -15.12 2.03
N LEU A 85 -20.68 -14.23 3.03
CA LEU A 85 -20.30 -12.82 2.82
C LEU A 85 -18.85 -12.69 2.32
N LYS A 86 -17.93 -13.47 2.92
CA LYS A 86 -16.53 -13.57 2.48
C LYS A 86 -16.43 -14.07 1.04
N ARG A 87 -17.09 -15.19 0.71
CA ARG A 87 -17.11 -15.74 -0.66
C ARG A 87 -17.71 -14.77 -1.69
N ALA A 88 -18.73 -14.01 -1.31
CA ALA A 88 -19.37 -13.00 -2.17
C ALA A 88 -18.51 -11.73 -2.34
N SER A 89 -17.43 -11.58 -1.55
CA SER A 89 -16.49 -10.47 -1.64
C SER A 89 -15.34 -10.69 -2.61
N VAL A 90 -15.15 -11.93 -3.07
CA VAL A 90 -14.17 -12.28 -4.10
C VAL A 90 -14.74 -12.02 -5.51
N PRO A 91 -14.03 -11.27 -6.38
CA PRO A 91 -14.43 -11.03 -7.76
C PRO A 91 -14.74 -12.33 -8.54
N PRO A 92 -15.71 -12.34 -9.46
CA PRO A 92 -16.07 -13.56 -10.21
C PRO A 92 -14.91 -14.22 -10.98
N ALA A 93 -13.91 -13.43 -11.40
CA ALA A 93 -12.75 -13.90 -12.15
C ALA A 93 -11.85 -14.85 -11.33
N GLU A 94 -11.64 -14.55 -10.04
CA GLU A 94 -10.78 -15.36 -9.16
C GLU A 94 -11.45 -16.67 -8.72
N ARG A 95 -12.78 -16.75 -8.78
CA ARG A 95 -13.55 -17.95 -8.45
C ARG A 95 -13.34 -19.10 -9.45
N ARG A 96 -13.07 -18.80 -10.73
CA ARG A 96 -12.83 -19.81 -11.78
C ARG A 96 -11.43 -20.42 -11.69
N ALA A 97 -10.42 -19.64 -11.29
CA ALA A 97 -9.05 -20.12 -11.17
C ALA A 97 -8.92 -21.22 -10.10
N ARG A 98 -9.58 -21.06 -8.94
CA ARG A 98 -9.51 -22.01 -7.81
C ARG A 98 -10.24 -23.34 -8.04
N ALA A 99 -11.19 -23.41 -8.98
CA ALA A 99 -11.89 -24.66 -9.29
C ALA A 99 -11.11 -25.59 -10.23
N SER A 100 -10.09 -25.06 -10.93
CA SER A 100 -9.33 -25.82 -11.95
C SER A 100 -8.15 -26.61 -11.40
N THR A 101 -7.72 -26.37 -10.16
CA THR A 101 -6.48 -26.91 -9.58
C THR A 101 -6.66 -28.18 -8.74
N SER A 102 -7.86 -28.75 -8.66
CA SER A 102 -8.15 -29.89 -7.78
C SER A 102 -8.48 -31.20 -8.50
N LEU A 103 -7.65 -31.66 -9.44
CA LEU A 103 -7.65 -33.05 -9.91
C LEU A 103 -6.20 -33.48 -10.20
N GLY A 104 -5.48 -33.85 -9.13
CA GLY A 104 -4.11 -34.36 -9.21
C GLY A 104 -4.07 -35.83 -9.66
N GLY A 105 -3.39 -36.09 -10.77
CA GLY A 105 -2.96 -37.42 -11.19
C GLY A 105 -1.69 -37.87 -10.45
N ALA A 106 -1.66 -39.14 -10.08
CA ALA A 106 -0.56 -39.83 -9.38
C ALA A 106 0.77 -39.85 -10.18
N PRO A 107 1.93 -40.03 -9.51
CA PRO A 107 3.23 -39.79 -10.11
C PRO A 107 3.69 -40.96 -10.98
N ARG A 108 4.29 -40.67 -12.13
CA ARG A 108 5.10 -41.63 -12.89
C ARG A 108 6.56 -41.18 -12.88
N LEU A 109 7.41 -42.03 -12.31
CA LEU A 109 8.86 -42.01 -12.48
C LEU A 109 9.21 -42.26 -13.95
N ARG A 110 10.04 -41.40 -14.55
CA ARG A 110 10.95 -41.76 -15.65
C ARG A 110 12.09 -40.75 -15.83
N SER A 111 13.28 -41.26 -15.53
CA SER A 111 14.57 -41.09 -16.22
C SER A 111 14.82 -39.84 -17.06
N GLY A 112 15.73 -38.99 -16.54
CA GLY A 112 17.03 -38.75 -17.16
C GLY A 112 17.04 -38.21 -18.59
N ILE A 113 16.74 -36.92 -18.74
CA ILE A 113 17.38 -36.04 -19.71
C ILE A 113 17.65 -34.73 -18.96
N ARG A 114 18.93 -34.33 -18.89
CA ARG A 114 19.33 -33.01 -18.42
C ARG A 114 18.83 -32.00 -19.45
N GLU A 115 17.66 -31.43 -19.20
CA GLU A 115 17.34 -30.13 -19.76
C GLU A 115 18.08 -29.11 -18.91
N GLU A 116 19.00 -28.40 -19.55
CA GLU A 116 19.60 -27.19 -19.00
C GLU A 116 18.46 -26.19 -18.80
N GLU A 117 17.88 -26.19 -17.60
CA GLU A 117 17.04 -25.10 -17.12
C GLU A 117 17.88 -23.83 -17.22
N SER A 118 17.57 -23.02 -18.24
CA SER A 118 17.85 -21.60 -18.23
C SER A 118 17.40 -21.08 -16.87
N ALA A 119 18.36 -20.63 -16.06
CA ALA A 119 18.12 -20.07 -14.75
C ALA A 119 17.21 -18.85 -14.88
N GLU A 120 15.90 -19.06 -14.88
CA GLU A 120 14.97 -18.05 -14.39
C GLU A 120 15.44 -17.75 -12.98
N THR A 121 16.00 -16.55 -12.80
CA THR A 121 16.37 -16.02 -11.50
C THR A 121 15.13 -16.07 -10.61
N ARG A 122 14.95 -17.16 -9.87
CA ARG A 122 13.86 -17.29 -8.90
C ARG A 122 14.05 -16.16 -7.90
N ALA A 123 13.16 -15.16 -7.96
CA ALA A 123 13.14 -14.08 -6.99
C ALA A 123 13.08 -14.69 -5.59
N ALA A 124 13.88 -14.15 -4.66
CA ALA A 124 13.90 -14.60 -3.28
C ALA A 124 12.47 -14.59 -2.70
N PRO A 125 12.06 -15.63 -1.95
CA PRO A 125 10.76 -15.63 -1.33
C PRO A 125 10.63 -14.43 -0.36
N PRO A 126 9.45 -13.79 -0.27
CA PRO A 126 9.25 -12.72 0.70
C PRO A 126 9.59 -13.16 2.13
N PRO A 127 10.19 -12.27 2.94
CA PRO A 127 10.54 -12.58 4.31
C PRO A 127 9.28 -12.75 5.17
N VAL A 128 9.37 -13.66 6.13
CA VAL A 128 8.38 -13.87 7.17
C VAL A 128 8.52 -12.80 8.24
N ILE A 129 7.42 -12.20 8.68
CA ILE A 129 7.40 -11.31 9.84
C ILE A 129 7.04 -12.09 11.08
N VAL A 130 7.93 -12.08 12.08
CA VAL A 130 7.75 -12.80 13.34
C VAL A 130 7.65 -11.80 14.48
N LEU A 131 6.50 -11.78 15.17
CA LEU A 131 6.28 -10.95 16.36
C LEU A 131 6.40 -11.82 17.61
N VAL A 132 7.43 -11.56 18.41
CA VAL A 132 7.72 -12.29 19.64
C VAL A 132 7.06 -11.60 20.82
N ARG A 133 6.20 -12.36 21.50
CA ARG A 133 5.46 -11.95 22.70
C ARG A 133 4.81 -10.56 22.58
N PRO A 134 4.10 -10.23 21.46
CA PRO A 134 3.45 -8.94 21.28
C PRO A 134 2.44 -8.69 22.40
N GLN A 135 2.37 -7.45 22.90
CA GLN A 135 1.56 -7.13 24.08
C GLN A 135 0.13 -6.74 23.74
N LEU A 136 -0.11 -6.06 22.61
CA LEU A 136 -1.43 -5.53 22.27
C LEU A 136 -1.90 -6.02 20.90
N GLY A 137 -3.14 -6.51 20.82
CA GLY A 137 -3.78 -6.90 19.56
C GLY A 137 -3.76 -5.77 18.51
N GLU A 138 -3.98 -4.53 18.94
CA GLU A 138 -3.87 -3.35 18.06
C GLU A 138 -2.51 -3.24 17.35
N ASN A 139 -1.40 -3.56 18.04
CA ASN A 139 -0.07 -3.46 17.45
C ASN A 139 0.17 -4.58 16.45
N ILE A 140 -0.41 -5.77 16.68
CA ILE A 140 -0.44 -6.85 15.70
C ILE A 140 -1.20 -6.40 14.45
N GLY A 141 -2.38 -5.79 14.62
CA GLY A 141 -3.16 -5.22 13.51
C GLY A 141 -2.40 -4.14 12.74
N LYS A 142 -1.80 -3.17 13.44
CA LYS A 142 -0.98 -2.11 12.82
C LYS A 142 0.24 -2.69 12.09
N ALA A 143 0.87 -3.74 12.62
CA ALA A 143 1.96 -4.44 11.96
C ALA A 143 1.49 -5.16 10.68
N ALA A 144 0.37 -5.87 10.72
CA ALA A 144 -0.21 -6.52 9.55
C ALA A 144 -0.57 -5.50 8.45
N ARG A 145 -1.12 -4.34 8.83
CA ARG A 145 -1.34 -3.23 7.90
C ARG A 145 -0.04 -2.74 7.27
N ALA A 146 0.99 -2.54 8.09
CA ALA A 146 2.31 -2.13 7.60
C ALA A 146 2.91 -3.16 6.64
N MET A 147 2.75 -4.45 6.90
CA MET A 147 3.18 -5.53 6.02
C MET A 147 2.49 -5.46 4.65
N LEU A 148 1.16 -5.38 4.65
CA LEU A 148 0.38 -5.44 3.41
C LEU A 148 0.62 -4.21 2.52
N ASN A 149 0.86 -3.04 3.10
CA ASN A 149 1.25 -1.83 2.35
C ASN A 149 2.47 -2.05 1.44
N PHE A 150 3.34 -3.00 1.81
CA PHE A 150 4.60 -3.30 1.12
C PHE A 150 4.64 -4.70 0.52
N GLY A 151 3.49 -5.38 0.42
CA GLY A 151 3.38 -6.69 -0.24
C GLY A 151 3.82 -7.89 0.61
N LEU A 152 4.01 -7.73 1.92
CA LEU A 152 4.28 -8.83 2.84
C LEU A 152 2.97 -9.37 3.41
N THR A 153 2.82 -10.70 3.43
CA THR A 153 1.56 -11.35 3.86
C THR A 153 1.75 -12.39 4.94
N GLU A 154 2.96 -12.92 5.15
CA GLU A 154 3.19 -14.00 6.10
C GLU A 154 3.56 -13.47 7.48
N LEU A 155 2.60 -13.56 8.40
CA LEU A 155 2.73 -13.17 9.80
C LEU A 155 2.82 -14.41 10.70
N ARG A 156 3.80 -14.43 11.60
CA ARG A 156 3.94 -15.44 12.66
C ARG A 156 3.98 -14.77 14.02
N LEU A 157 3.24 -15.32 14.97
CA LEU A 157 3.14 -14.83 16.34
C LEU A 157 3.75 -15.87 17.28
N VAL A 158 4.66 -15.45 18.14
CA VAL A 158 5.24 -16.33 19.16
C VAL A 158 4.69 -15.91 20.52
N ALA A 159 3.92 -16.80 21.15
CA ALA A 159 3.32 -16.59 22.48
C ALA A 159 2.72 -15.17 22.68
N PRO A 160 1.74 -14.74 21.85
CA PRO A 160 1.10 -13.44 21.99
C PRO A 160 0.45 -13.31 23.38
N ARG A 161 0.75 -12.21 24.09
CA ARG A 161 0.42 -12.06 25.52
C ARG A 161 -1.08 -12.19 25.80
N ASP A 162 -1.89 -11.53 24.98
CA ASP A 162 -3.35 -11.49 25.12
C ASP A 162 -4.03 -12.58 24.29
N GLY A 163 -3.27 -13.59 23.84
CA GLY A 163 -3.76 -14.69 23.01
C GLY A 163 -4.05 -14.31 21.56
N TRP A 164 -4.45 -15.31 20.78
CA TRP A 164 -4.82 -15.15 19.37
C TRP A 164 -5.92 -16.15 18.99
N PRO A 165 -6.93 -15.78 18.18
CA PRO A 165 -7.17 -14.46 17.58
C PRO A 165 -7.56 -13.39 18.60
N ASN A 166 -7.23 -12.13 18.33
CA ASN A 166 -7.54 -10.99 19.20
C ASN A 166 -8.49 -10.00 18.46
N PRO A 167 -9.64 -9.63 19.06
CA PRO A 167 -10.64 -8.78 18.40
C PRO A 167 -10.15 -7.36 18.09
N ASP A 168 -9.18 -6.84 18.85
CA ASP A 168 -8.64 -5.48 18.67
C ASP A 168 -7.68 -5.38 17.49
N ALA A 169 -7.20 -6.52 16.96
CA ALA A 169 -6.30 -6.55 15.82
C ALA A 169 -6.99 -6.19 14.51
N GLY A 170 -8.26 -6.62 14.32
CA GLY A 170 -9.02 -6.41 13.08
C GLY A 170 -9.23 -4.93 12.74
N PRO A 171 -9.85 -4.12 13.63
CA PRO A 171 -10.03 -2.69 13.40
C PRO A 171 -8.72 -1.96 13.12
N ALA A 172 -7.63 -2.33 13.81
CA ALA A 172 -6.31 -1.74 13.66
C ALA A 172 -5.62 -2.11 12.33
N ALA A 173 -5.93 -3.27 11.75
CA ALA A 173 -5.39 -3.73 10.47
C ALA A 173 -5.96 -3.00 9.26
N SER A 174 -7.17 -2.43 9.37
CA SER A 174 -7.77 -1.53 8.36
C SER A 174 -7.66 -2.06 6.92
N GLY A 175 -8.15 -3.28 6.69
CA GLY A 175 -8.14 -3.94 5.38
C GLY A 175 -7.01 -4.93 5.14
N ALA A 176 -6.09 -5.11 6.10
CA ALA A 176 -5.12 -6.22 6.10
C ALA A 176 -5.65 -7.49 6.79
N ASP A 177 -6.95 -7.77 6.63
CA ASP A 177 -7.64 -8.89 7.29
C ASP A 177 -7.08 -10.25 6.85
N ASP A 178 -6.66 -10.38 5.59
CA ASP A 178 -6.09 -11.63 5.06
C ASP A 178 -4.77 -11.99 5.75
N VAL A 179 -3.91 -11.01 6.05
CA VAL A 179 -2.65 -11.22 6.78
C VAL A 179 -2.92 -11.74 8.20
N LEU A 180 -3.96 -11.22 8.86
CA LEU A 180 -4.36 -11.68 10.18
C LEU A 180 -5.01 -13.08 10.14
N ALA A 181 -5.83 -13.35 9.12
CA ALA A 181 -6.51 -14.63 8.95
C ALA A 181 -5.53 -15.78 8.68
N GLU A 182 -4.43 -15.50 7.98
CA GLU A 182 -3.37 -16.46 7.68
C GLU A 182 -2.25 -16.49 8.75
N ALA A 183 -2.34 -15.64 9.78
CA ALA A 183 -1.34 -15.56 10.83
C ALA A 183 -1.22 -16.88 11.60
N ARG A 184 0.01 -17.37 11.77
CA ARG A 184 0.30 -18.62 12.47
C ARG A 184 0.85 -18.34 13.86
N VAL A 185 0.39 -19.11 14.85
CA VAL A 185 0.82 -18.97 16.25
C VAL A 185 1.75 -20.13 16.61
N PHE A 186 2.82 -19.81 17.32
CA PHE A 186 3.83 -20.74 17.78
C PHE A 186 4.11 -20.52 19.28
N ASP A 187 4.51 -21.58 19.96
CA ASP A 187 4.89 -21.50 21.38
C ASP A 187 6.29 -20.91 21.55
N THR A 188 7.22 -21.26 20.66
CA THR A 188 8.61 -20.81 20.71
C THR A 188 9.05 -20.10 19.44
N LEU A 189 10.06 -19.23 19.57
CA LEU A 189 10.67 -18.57 18.42
C LEU A 189 11.37 -19.58 17.51
N ALA A 190 11.96 -20.64 18.08
CA ALA A 190 12.62 -21.70 17.31
C ALA A 190 11.64 -22.39 16.34
N ASP A 191 10.43 -22.71 16.81
CA ASP A 191 9.40 -23.32 15.95
C ASP A 191 8.93 -22.33 14.87
N ALA A 192 8.78 -21.05 15.23
CA ALA A 192 8.34 -20.01 14.32
C ALA A 192 9.34 -19.69 13.20
N VAL A 193 10.59 -20.12 13.29
CA VAL A 193 11.63 -19.88 12.27
C VAL A 193 12.28 -21.17 11.76
N ALA A 194 11.73 -22.33 12.08
CA ALA A 194 12.33 -23.64 11.80
C ALA A 194 12.60 -23.90 10.30
N ASP A 195 11.85 -23.24 9.42
CA ASP A 195 11.96 -23.31 7.96
C ASP A 195 12.70 -22.12 7.33
N CYS A 196 13.29 -21.23 8.15
CA CYS A 196 14.04 -20.06 7.69
C CYS A 196 15.55 -20.30 7.74
N THR A 197 16.22 -20.03 6.63
CA THR A 197 17.69 -20.12 6.51
C THR A 197 18.40 -18.86 6.97
N ALA A 198 17.69 -17.73 7.02
CA ALA A 198 18.22 -16.45 7.50
C ALA A 198 17.26 -15.83 8.52
N ILE A 199 17.80 -15.40 9.67
CA ILE A 199 17.00 -14.87 10.78
C ILE A 199 17.64 -13.56 11.22
N TYR A 200 16.84 -12.50 11.24
CA TYR A 200 17.27 -11.14 11.48
C TYR A 200 16.55 -10.60 12.72
N ALA A 201 17.26 -10.42 13.82
CA ALA A 201 16.70 -9.88 15.07
C ALA A 201 16.73 -8.35 15.05
N THR A 202 15.56 -7.71 15.19
CA THR A 202 15.48 -6.26 15.28
C THR A 202 15.71 -5.77 16.71
N THR A 203 16.74 -4.95 16.92
CA THR A 203 17.01 -4.33 18.21
C THR A 203 17.90 -3.10 18.07
N VAL A 204 17.64 -2.12 18.92
CA VAL A 204 18.51 -0.93 19.10
C VAL A 204 19.44 -1.08 20.31
N ARG A 205 19.22 -2.11 21.15
CA ARG A 205 20.00 -2.36 22.36
C ARG A 205 21.16 -3.30 22.07
N LYS A 206 22.36 -2.93 22.54
CA LYS A 206 23.53 -3.83 22.59
C LYS A 206 23.28 -4.89 23.68
N ARG A 207 22.75 -6.06 23.31
CA ARG A 207 22.37 -7.15 24.24
C ARG A 207 23.55 -8.00 24.74
N GLY A 208 24.78 -7.51 24.65
CA GLY A 208 25.99 -8.28 25.03
C GLY A 208 26.30 -9.47 24.11
N VAL A 209 25.56 -9.63 23.02
CA VAL A 209 25.75 -10.69 22.02
C VAL A 209 26.56 -10.12 20.85
N THR A 210 27.64 -10.81 20.46
CA THR A 210 28.48 -10.43 19.32
C THR A 210 27.93 -11.06 18.04
N LYS A 211 27.21 -10.26 17.24
CA LYS A 211 26.69 -10.66 15.92
C LYS A 211 26.88 -9.55 14.90
N PRO A 212 26.93 -9.86 13.59
CA PRO A 212 26.92 -8.84 12.55
C PRO A 212 25.67 -7.95 12.70
N VAL A 213 25.88 -6.64 12.66
CA VAL A 213 24.82 -5.64 12.75
C VAL A 213 24.63 -4.99 11.39
N LEU A 214 23.39 -4.97 10.92
CA LEU A 214 22.99 -4.41 9.64
C LEU A 214 22.01 -3.25 9.83
N THR A 215 21.99 -2.34 8.86
CA THR A 215 20.88 -1.41 8.68
C THR A 215 19.70 -2.14 8.02
N PRO A 216 18.46 -1.59 8.09
CA PRO A 216 17.32 -2.15 7.38
C PRO A 216 17.55 -2.30 5.86
N GLU A 217 18.21 -1.31 5.24
CA GLU A 217 18.58 -1.36 3.81
C GLU A 217 19.53 -2.52 3.51
N ALA A 218 20.60 -2.71 4.31
CA ALA A 218 21.54 -3.79 4.11
C ALA A 218 20.89 -5.16 4.32
N ALA A 219 20.01 -5.29 5.32
CA ALA A 219 19.25 -6.51 5.55
C ALA A 219 18.29 -6.83 4.40
N ALA A 220 17.62 -5.82 3.82
CA ALA A 220 16.77 -5.99 2.65
C ALA A 220 17.54 -6.51 1.44
N ARG A 221 18.73 -5.95 1.17
CA ARG A 221 19.60 -6.41 0.08
C ARG A 221 20.01 -7.87 0.25
N GLU A 222 20.38 -8.27 1.47
CA GLU A 222 20.72 -9.67 1.74
C GLU A 222 19.53 -10.62 1.59
N VAL A 223 18.33 -10.20 2.02
CA VAL A 223 17.12 -11.00 1.84
C VAL A 223 16.81 -11.23 0.37
N HIS A 224 16.93 -10.18 -0.47
CA HIS A 224 16.75 -10.31 -1.92
C HIS A 224 17.81 -11.18 -2.60
N ALA A 225 19.03 -11.20 -2.06
CA ALA A 225 20.12 -12.04 -2.58
C ALA A 225 20.05 -13.50 -2.08
N SER A 226 19.21 -13.81 -1.09
CA SER A 226 19.10 -15.14 -0.50
C SER A 226 18.16 -16.03 -1.31
N ALA A 227 18.59 -17.26 -1.58
CA ALA A 227 17.72 -18.29 -2.19
C ALA A 227 16.76 -18.95 -1.18
N GLY A 228 17.05 -18.85 0.12
CA GLY A 228 16.27 -19.48 1.19
C GLY A 228 15.35 -18.49 1.92
N ARG A 229 14.40 -19.04 2.70
CA ARG A 229 13.42 -18.24 3.46
C ARG A 229 14.11 -17.42 4.54
N ALA A 230 13.73 -16.14 4.63
CA ALA A 230 14.22 -15.23 5.65
C ALA A 230 13.11 -14.89 6.66
N ALA A 231 13.50 -14.58 7.90
CA ALA A 231 12.61 -14.05 8.93
C ALA A 231 13.13 -12.74 9.51
N TYR A 232 12.27 -11.73 9.59
CA TYR A 232 12.48 -10.54 10.42
C TYR A 232 11.77 -10.73 11.76
N VAL A 233 12.53 -10.68 12.84
CA VAL A 233 12.05 -10.97 14.20
C VAL A 233 11.97 -9.68 15.01
N PHE A 234 10.80 -9.42 15.57
CA PHE A 234 10.50 -8.24 16.36
C PHE A 234 10.08 -8.63 17.77
N GLY A 235 10.57 -7.90 18.77
CA GLY A 235 10.25 -8.17 20.17
C GLY A 235 9.09 -7.34 20.69
N PRO A 236 8.72 -7.52 21.97
CA PRO A 236 7.66 -6.76 22.62
C PRO A 236 7.97 -5.26 22.68
N GLU A 237 6.92 -4.44 22.69
CA GLU A 237 6.96 -2.98 22.55
C GLU A 237 7.84 -2.27 23.58
N ARG A 238 7.82 -2.74 24.83
CA ARG A 238 8.55 -2.09 25.94
C ARG A 238 9.94 -2.66 26.14
N SER A 239 10.06 -3.98 26.06
CA SER A 239 11.28 -4.69 26.44
C SER A 239 12.19 -4.98 25.26
N GLY A 240 11.67 -5.04 24.03
CA GLY A 240 12.37 -5.59 22.87
C GLY A 240 12.70 -7.08 23.03
N LEU A 241 13.43 -7.64 22.06
CA LEU A 241 13.84 -9.05 22.07
C LEU A 241 14.73 -9.37 23.27
N GLU A 242 14.55 -10.54 23.86
CA GLU A 242 15.41 -11.06 24.92
C GLU A 242 16.75 -11.54 24.33
N THR A 243 17.74 -11.73 25.21
CA THR A 243 19.08 -12.18 24.79
C THR A 243 19.01 -13.52 24.06
N ASP A 244 18.13 -14.44 24.51
CA ASP A 244 17.97 -15.75 23.88
C ASP A 244 17.33 -15.65 22.49
N ASP A 245 16.35 -14.76 22.30
CA ASP A 245 15.77 -14.49 20.98
C ASP A 245 16.83 -13.95 20.00
N VAL A 246 17.67 -13.02 20.46
CA VAL A 246 18.79 -12.47 19.67
C VAL A 246 19.84 -13.54 19.40
N THR A 247 20.03 -14.48 20.33
CA THR A 247 20.99 -15.59 20.20
C THR A 247 20.55 -16.61 19.15
N LEU A 248 19.25 -16.74 18.87
CA LEU A 248 18.76 -17.57 17.77
C LEU A 248 19.01 -16.95 16.39
N ALA A 249 19.00 -15.62 16.28
CA ALA A 249 19.11 -14.94 14.99
C ALA A 249 20.52 -15.02 14.36
N HIS A 250 20.64 -15.01 13.03
CA HIS A 250 21.96 -14.97 12.38
C HIS A 250 22.60 -13.58 12.47
N LYS A 251 21.79 -12.53 12.35
CA LYS A 251 22.24 -11.13 12.31
C LYS A 251 21.29 -10.23 13.11
N ILE A 252 21.81 -9.09 13.52
CA ILE A 252 21.03 -8.03 14.16
C ILE A 252 20.72 -6.96 13.13
N VAL A 253 19.49 -6.46 13.13
CA VAL A 253 19.10 -5.27 12.36
C VAL A 253 18.83 -4.14 13.34
N THR A 254 19.57 -3.04 13.17
CA THR A 254 19.42 -1.83 13.97
C THR A 254 18.99 -0.69 13.08
N VAL A 255 17.80 -0.15 13.34
CA VAL A 255 17.31 1.04 12.67
C VAL A 255 18.09 2.25 13.21
N PRO A 256 18.72 3.08 12.34
CA PRO A 256 19.38 4.31 12.77
C PRO A 256 18.33 5.34 13.20
N ILE A 257 18.18 5.52 14.51
CA ILE A 257 17.26 6.49 15.13
C ILE A 257 18.02 7.39 16.12
N ASN A 258 17.34 8.43 16.62
CA ASN A 258 17.91 9.31 17.65
C ASN A 258 18.37 8.48 18.87
N PRO A 259 19.67 8.48 19.21
CA PRO A 259 20.20 7.76 20.37
C PRO A 259 19.57 8.20 21.71
N GLU A 260 19.11 9.44 21.81
CA GLU A 260 18.47 9.99 23.02
C GLU A 260 17.04 9.48 23.21
N PHE A 261 16.40 8.99 22.15
CA PHE A 261 15.04 8.46 22.18
C PHE A 261 14.91 7.24 21.27
N ALA A 262 15.56 6.15 21.67
CA ALA A 262 15.60 4.90 20.91
C ALA A 262 14.38 3.99 21.16
N SER A 263 13.17 4.52 20.99
CA SER A 263 11.91 3.80 21.25
C SER A 263 10.95 3.91 20.06
N LEU A 264 11.02 2.94 19.14
CA LEU A 264 10.06 2.81 18.04
C LEU A 264 8.86 1.96 18.46
N ASN A 265 7.66 2.33 18.02
CA ASN A 265 6.50 1.45 18.10
C ASN A 265 6.74 0.19 17.24
N LEU A 266 6.18 -0.96 17.65
CA LEU A 266 6.33 -2.23 16.94
C LEU A 266 5.97 -2.13 15.45
N ALA A 267 4.82 -1.55 15.12
CA ALA A 267 4.39 -1.38 13.74
C ALA A 267 5.30 -0.41 12.96
N GLN A 268 5.92 0.57 13.64
CA GLN A 268 6.92 1.45 13.03
C GLN A 268 8.25 0.73 12.76
N ALA A 269 8.63 -0.24 13.59
CA ALA A 269 9.79 -1.07 13.27
C ALA A 269 9.50 -1.97 12.06
N VAL A 270 8.32 -2.61 12.04
CA VAL A 270 7.87 -3.46 10.92
C VAL A 270 7.79 -2.68 9.62
N ILE A 271 7.19 -1.48 9.63
CA ILE A 271 7.01 -0.67 8.42
C ILE A 271 8.34 -0.27 7.78
N LEU A 272 9.39 0.00 8.57
CA LEU A 272 10.70 0.39 8.06
C LEU A 272 11.41 -0.77 7.35
N LEU A 273 11.36 -1.97 7.92
CA LEU A 273 11.94 -3.15 7.29
C LEU A 273 11.14 -3.58 6.06
N ALA A 274 9.81 -3.52 6.13
CA ALA A 274 8.93 -3.83 5.00
C ALA A 274 9.15 -2.84 3.85
N TYR A 275 9.28 -1.54 4.14
CA TYR A 275 9.59 -0.51 3.16
C TYR A 275 10.94 -0.74 2.49
N GLU A 276 12.02 -0.95 3.26
CA GLU A 276 13.34 -1.19 2.67
C GLU A 276 13.37 -2.46 1.82
N TRP A 277 12.69 -3.53 2.26
CA TRP A 277 12.51 -4.73 1.45
C TRP A 277 11.75 -4.42 0.15
N SER A 278 10.67 -3.64 0.21
CA SER A 278 9.84 -3.35 -0.96
C SER A 278 10.56 -2.64 -2.10
N LYS A 279 11.65 -1.90 -1.82
CA LYS A 279 12.44 -1.22 -2.86
C LYS A 279 13.11 -2.18 -3.85
N GLY A 280 13.30 -3.44 -3.47
CA GLY A 280 13.79 -4.49 -4.37
C GLY A 280 12.68 -5.23 -5.14
N VAL A 281 11.42 -4.83 -4.94
CA VAL A 281 10.24 -5.43 -5.59
C VAL A 281 9.59 -4.38 -6.49
N ALA A 282 9.09 -4.81 -7.65
CA ALA A 282 8.32 -3.95 -8.54
C ALA A 282 6.89 -3.75 -8.01
N LEU A 283 6.74 -2.99 -6.92
CA LEU A 283 5.43 -2.48 -6.51
C LEU A 283 4.95 -1.39 -7.47
N ALA A 284 3.64 -1.21 -7.58
CA ALA A 284 3.05 -0.20 -8.45
C ALA A 284 3.50 1.22 -8.03
N SER A 285 4.46 1.76 -8.76
CA SER A 285 4.86 3.16 -8.66
C SER A 285 3.87 4.06 -9.41
N PRO A 286 3.77 5.35 -9.05
CA PRO A 286 3.04 6.32 -9.88
C PRO A 286 3.50 6.18 -11.33
N PRO A 287 2.59 6.25 -12.32
CA PRO A 287 3.00 6.18 -13.71
C PRO A 287 4.00 7.31 -13.96
N GLU A 288 5.23 6.95 -14.34
CA GLU A 288 6.16 7.92 -14.91
C GLU A 288 5.48 8.48 -16.16
N VAL A 289 5.21 9.78 -16.15
CA VAL A 289 4.81 10.47 -17.38
C VAL A 289 6.11 10.68 -18.15
N PRO A 290 6.33 10.00 -19.29
CA PRO A 290 7.53 10.22 -20.08
C PRO A 290 7.54 11.68 -20.52
N LEU A 291 8.50 12.44 -20.02
CA LEU A 291 8.80 13.76 -20.54
C LEU A 291 9.56 13.60 -21.86
N ASP A 292 9.30 14.49 -22.82
CA ASP A 292 10.07 14.52 -24.06
C ASP A 292 11.57 14.68 -23.71
N PRO A 293 12.47 13.90 -24.33
CA PRO A 293 13.89 14.03 -24.06
C PRO A 293 14.39 15.42 -24.47
N PRO A 294 15.48 15.92 -23.85
CA PRO A 294 16.13 17.15 -24.28
C PRO A 294 16.48 17.09 -25.77
N ALA A 295 16.29 18.21 -26.47
CA ALA A 295 16.67 18.32 -27.86
C ALA A 295 18.19 18.19 -28.05
N GLU A 296 18.60 17.87 -29.26
CA GLU A 296 20.00 17.97 -29.65
C GLU A 296 20.52 19.39 -29.44
N HIS A 297 21.77 19.49 -28.95
CA HIS A 297 22.36 20.78 -28.58
C HIS A 297 22.42 21.78 -29.75
N GLY A 298 22.55 21.30 -30.99
CA GLY A 298 22.52 22.13 -32.19
C GLY A 298 21.22 22.94 -32.34
N VAL A 299 20.08 22.33 -32.02
CA VAL A 299 18.76 22.99 -32.08
C VAL A 299 18.66 24.11 -31.04
N LEU A 300 19.21 23.89 -29.84
CA LEU A 300 19.27 24.90 -28.79
C LEU A 300 20.22 26.06 -29.16
N GLU A 301 21.33 25.75 -29.81
CA GLU A 301 22.29 26.76 -30.24
C GLU A 301 21.72 27.64 -31.37
N GLU A 302 21.01 27.04 -32.33
CA GLU A 302 20.26 27.79 -33.36
C GLU A 302 19.22 28.74 -32.73
N PHE A 303 18.47 28.25 -31.75
CA PHE A 303 17.54 29.07 -30.98
C PHE A 303 18.24 30.21 -30.24
N THR A 304 19.34 29.92 -29.56
CA THR A 304 20.11 30.89 -28.79
C THR A 304 20.65 31.98 -29.70
N GLN A 305 21.19 31.63 -30.87
CA GLN A 305 21.67 32.58 -31.87
C GLN A 305 20.54 33.46 -32.41
N HIS A 306 19.36 32.89 -32.68
CA HIS A 306 18.20 33.64 -33.12
C HIS A 306 17.75 34.65 -32.05
N LEU A 307 17.61 34.21 -30.79
CA LEU A 307 17.23 35.07 -29.67
C LEU A 307 18.23 36.21 -29.45
N VAL A 308 19.53 35.90 -29.43
CA VAL A 308 20.59 36.91 -29.24
C VAL A 308 20.53 37.97 -30.34
N ARG A 309 20.32 37.56 -31.59
CA ARG A 309 20.22 38.49 -32.74
C ARG A 309 19.09 39.50 -32.58
N ASP A 310 17.93 39.06 -32.09
CA ASP A 310 16.77 39.95 -31.94
C ASP A 310 16.86 40.81 -30.68
N LEU A 311 17.41 40.28 -29.58
CA LEU A 311 17.73 41.07 -28.38
C LEU A 311 18.80 42.14 -28.66
N ASP A 312 19.73 41.88 -29.58
CA ASP A 312 20.70 42.87 -30.04
C ASP A 312 20.03 44.06 -30.71
N LYS A 313 19.10 43.80 -31.63
CA LYS A 313 18.35 44.86 -32.31
C LYS A 313 17.51 45.70 -31.35
N SER A 314 16.99 45.09 -30.28
CA SER A 314 16.20 45.81 -29.27
C SER A 314 17.06 46.56 -28.24
N GLY A 315 18.40 46.45 -28.30
CA GLY A 315 19.31 47.13 -27.38
C GLY A 315 19.43 46.49 -25.99
N TYR A 316 19.03 45.21 -25.81
CA TYR A 316 19.03 44.53 -24.51
C TYR A 316 20.42 44.41 -23.88
N PHE A 317 21.47 44.33 -24.69
CA PHE A 317 22.84 44.11 -24.23
C PHE A 317 23.64 45.41 -23.93
N PHE A 318 22.96 46.54 -23.71
CA PHE A 318 23.58 47.79 -23.28
C PHE A 318 23.60 47.91 -21.73
N PRO A 319 24.69 48.39 -21.10
CA PRO A 319 25.94 48.94 -21.67
C PRO A 319 26.90 47.85 -22.20
N PRO A 320 27.78 48.18 -23.17
CA PRO A 320 28.63 47.21 -23.87
C PRO A 320 29.58 46.44 -22.94
N GLU A 321 30.02 47.05 -21.85
CA GLU A 321 30.90 46.44 -20.84
C GLU A 321 30.29 45.20 -20.18
N ARG A 322 28.96 45.10 -20.12
CA ARG A 322 28.26 43.96 -19.48
C ARG A 322 27.82 42.89 -20.48
N ARG A 323 27.97 43.14 -21.78
CA ARG A 323 27.45 42.27 -22.85
C ARG A 323 27.85 40.81 -22.68
N GLU A 324 29.15 40.54 -22.53
CA GLU A 324 29.64 39.16 -22.44
C GLU A 324 29.09 38.41 -21.22
N MET A 325 29.01 39.09 -20.08
CA MET A 325 28.43 38.52 -18.86
C MET A 325 26.95 38.20 -19.07
N THR A 326 26.18 39.12 -19.64
CA THR A 326 24.75 38.91 -19.92
C THR A 326 24.52 37.76 -20.91
N LEU A 327 25.35 37.63 -21.95
CA LEU A 327 25.29 36.50 -22.89
C LEU A 327 25.57 35.15 -22.21
N ARG A 328 26.59 35.08 -21.34
CA ARG A 328 26.90 33.86 -20.57
C ARG A 328 25.75 33.50 -19.62
N THR A 329 25.15 34.48 -18.95
CA THR A 329 23.99 34.28 -18.08
C THR A 329 22.78 33.78 -18.86
N LEU A 330 22.48 34.39 -20.02
CA LEU A 330 21.39 33.96 -20.90
C LEU A 330 21.60 32.52 -21.37
N ARG A 331 22.79 32.20 -21.89
CA ARG A 331 23.13 30.84 -22.34
C ARG A 331 23.03 29.82 -21.21
N THR A 332 23.47 30.17 -20.01
CA THR A 332 23.33 29.29 -18.82
C THR A 332 21.86 29.04 -18.47
N ALA A 333 21.01 30.08 -18.53
CA ALA A 333 19.59 29.95 -18.27
C ALA A 333 18.90 29.03 -19.30
N LEU A 334 19.28 29.12 -20.58
CA LEU A 334 18.72 28.31 -21.66
C LEU A 334 19.20 26.85 -21.67
N THR A 335 20.42 26.59 -21.18
CA THR A 335 21.00 25.23 -21.16
C THR A 335 20.64 24.44 -19.90
N LYS A 336 20.44 25.11 -18.75
CA LYS A 336 20.09 24.46 -17.48
C LYS A 336 18.72 23.76 -17.51
N THR A 337 17.82 24.19 -18.37
CA THR A 337 16.41 23.79 -18.39
C THR A 337 16.14 22.46 -19.11
N GLY A 338 17.06 21.98 -19.94
CA GLY A 338 16.90 20.69 -20.64
C GLY A 338 15.72 20.64 -21.62
N TRP A 339 15.51 21.70 -22.39
CA TRP A 339 14.35 21.84 -23.30
C TRP A 339 14.24 20.72 -24.32
N SER A 340 13.02 20.22 -24.52
CA SER A 340 12.70 19.33 -25.63
C SER A 340 12.71 20.06 -26.97
N TYR A 341 12.66 19.30 -28.07
CA TYR A 341 12.53 19.88 -29.40
C TYR A 341 11.25 20.72 -29.53
N ASN A 342 10.16 20.26 -28.92
CA ASN A 342 8.87 20.96 -28.92
C ASN A 342 8.93 22.28 -28.15
N ASP A 343 9.62 22.31 -27.02
CA ASP A 343 9.84 23.52 -26.23
C ASP A 343 10.63 24.56 -27.04
N ILE A 344 11.76 24.15 -27.64
CA ILE A 344 12.57 25.05 -28.48
C ILE A 344 11.76 25.58 -29.67
N ARG A 345 11.00 24.71 -30.34
CA ARG A 345 10.13 25.11 -31.46
C ARG A 345 9.06 26.11 -31.03
N MET A 346 8.42 25.89 -29.89
CA MET A 346 7.45 26.83 -29.32
C MET A 346 8.12 28.19 -29.03
N MET A 347 9.29 28.17 -28.40
CA MET A 347 10.04 29.38 -28.07
C MET A 347 10.49 30.16 -29.32
N HIS A 348 10.92 29.48 -30.39
CA HIS A 348 11.15 30.10 -31.69
C HIS A 348 9.90 30.82 -32.23
N GLY A 349 8.73 30.17 -32.09
CA GLY A 349 7.45 30.76 -32.48
C GLY A 349 7.12 32.04 -31.71
N ILE A 350 7.35 32.04 -30.39
CA ILE A 350 7.15 33.21 -29.52
C ILE A 350 8.04 34.38 -29.97
N ILE A 351 9.34 34.14 -30.14
CA ILE A 351 10.29 35.19 -30.58
C ILE A 351 9.86 35.74 -31.94
N THR A 352 9.53 34.85 -32.89
CA THR A 352 9.08 35.25 -34.23
C THR A 352 7.81 36.11 -34.18
N ALA A 353 6.87 35.81 -33.28
CA ALA A 353 5.65 36.59 -33.11
C ALA A 353 5.94 37.97 -32.51
N LEU A 354 6.82 38.05 -31.52
CA LEU A 354 7.23 39.32 -30.88
C LEU A 354 8.01 40.23 -31.84
N GLY A 355 8.80 39.67 -32.76
CA GLY A 355 9.56 40.42 -33.76
C GLY A 355 8.73 40.93 -34.95
N ARG A 356 7.48 40.50 -35.11
CA ARG A 356 6.61 40.97 -36.21
C ARG A 356 5.90 42.27 -35.82
N THR A 357 6.06 43.32 -36.62
CA THR A 357 5.17 44.49 -36.56
C THR A 357 3.76 44.05 -36.91
N PRO A 358 2.71 44.38 -36.12
CA PRO A 358 1.35 43.99 -36.44
C PRO A 358 0.98 44.49 -37.83
N ARG A 359 0.56 43.60 -38.74
CA ARG A 359 -0.06 44.03 -39.99
C ARG A 359 -1.29 44.85 -39.62
N SER A 360 -1.35 46.11 -40.02
CA SER A 360 -2.54 46.94 -39.88
C SER A 360 -3.72 46.18 -40.51
N ARG A 361 -4.75 45.93 -39.71
CA ARG A 361 -6.00 45.32 -40.18
C ARG A 361 -6.74 46.25 -41.13
#